data_AF-A0AAJ2UG67-F1
#
_entry.id   AF-A0AAJ2UG67-F1
#
_cell.length_a   1.000
_cell.length_b   1.000
_cell.length_c   1.000
_cell.angle_alpha   90.00
_cell.angle_beta   90.00
_cell.angle_gamma   90.00
#
_symmetry.space_group_name_H-M   'P 1'
#
loop_
_entity.id
_entity.type
_entity.pdbx_description
1 polymer ?
#
loop_
_entity_poly.entity_id
_entity_poly.type
_entity_poly.pdbx_seq_one_letter_code
_entity_poly.pdbx_strand_id
1 'polypeptide(L)'
;MNSLEILKRKVIEFVEKVNKELPGIIELEFRNVYKRGIFVSREKSEVGAKKRYALLDENNNIEVRGFEAVRRDWCKLAKEVQRKVLEFVLKENNPEKAINYVREVIKNLKEKKVKLRDLVIHEQITKPLNKYEQMSPHVKAAIKAKEKGMLISEGSIISFVITKGSGSISDRAMPVDFVLEGEYDDEYYINHQIIPAALRVLKALGYTEKDILIGKDESLKRFLKW
;
A
#
# COMPACT_ATOMS: atom_id res chain seq x y z
N MET A 1 20.02 0.66 -32.38
CA MET A 1 19.98 0.32 -30.94
C MET A 1 18.97 1.22 -30.25
N ASN A 2 18.08 0.65 -29.44
CA ASN A 2 17.18 1.42 -28.59
C ASN A 2 17.98 2.10 -27.45
N SER A 3 17.50 3.21 -26.91
CA SER A 3 18.12 3.96 -25.80
C SER A 3 18.49 3.06 -24.60
N LEU A 4 17.64 2.09 -24.26
CA LEU A 4 17.88 1.10 -23.21
C LEU A 4 19.08 0.18 -23.50
N GLU A 5 19.28 -0.20 -24.76
CA GLU A 5 20.36 -1.09 -25.19
C GLU A 5 21.72 -0.37 -25.12
N ILE A 6 21.74 0.91 -25.50
CA ILE A 6 22.91 1.78 -25.34
C ILE A 6 23.24 1.96 -23.86
N LEU A 7 22.23 2.18 -23.01
CA LEU A 7 22.41 2.29 -21.57
C LEU A 7 22.98 0.99 -20.97
N LYS A 8 22.41 -0.16 -21.32
CA LYS A 8 22.91 -1.48 -20.87
C LYS A 8 24.38 -1.66 -21.20
N ARG A 9 24.78 -1.38 -22.45
CA ARG A 9 26.18 -1.52 -22.86
C ARG A 9 27.11 -0.62 -22.04
N LYS A 10 26.76 0.66 -21.87
CA LYS A 10 27.53 1.60 -21.04
C LYS A 10 27.64 1.16 -19.58
N VAL A 11 26.57 0.59 -19.02
CA VAL A 11 26.57 0.09 -17.64
C VAL A 11 27.45 -1.15 -17.49
N ILE A 12 27.42 -2.07 -18.45
CA ILE A 12 28.31 -3.25 -18.45
C ILE A 12 29.78 -2.80 -18.53
N GLU A 13 30.13 -1.92 -19.45
CA GLU A 13 31.48 -1.33 -19.57
C GLU A 13 31.91 -0.63 -18.27
N PHE A 14 30.99 0.07 -17.60
CA PHE A 14 31.25 0.71 -16.31
C PHE A 14 31.49 -0.32 -15.20
N VAL A 15 30.67 -1.36 -15.11
CA VAL A 15 30.81 -2.43 -14.10
C VAL A 15 32.16 -3.15 -14.27
N GLU A 16 32.53 -3.49 -15.50
CA GLU A 16 33.83 -4.10 -15.80
C GLU A 16 35.00 -3.20 -15.38
N LYS A 17 34.89 -1.89 -15.62
CA LYS A 17 35.91 -0.92 -15.21
C LYS A 17 36.04 -0.86 -13.69
N VAL A 18 34.92 -0.74 -12.97
CA VAL A 18 34.92 -0.64 -11.50
C VAL A 18 35.45 -1.93 -10.87
N ASN A 19 35.05 -3.10 -11.37
CA ASN A 19 35.51 -4.38 -10.82
C ASN A 19 37.03 -4.60 -10.95
N LYS A 20 37.71 -3.94 -11.89
CA LYS A 20 39.19 -3.96 -11.98
C LYS A 20 39.87 -3.18 -10.86
N GLU A 21 39.17 -2.22 -10.25
CA GLU A 21 39.69 -1.36 -9.19
C GLU A 21 39.28 -1.83 -7.78
N LEU A 22 38.30 -2.74 -7.69
CA LEU A 22 37.80 -3.24 -6.41
C LEU A 22 38.74 -4.31 -5.81
N PRO A 23 39.01 -4.28 -4.50
CA PRO A 23 39.94 -5.19 -3.87
C PRO A 23 39.33 -6.58 -3.59
N GLY A 24 40.14 -7.61 -3.77
CA GLY A 24 39.84 -8.98 -3.34
C GLY A 24 38.62 -9.57 -4.03
N ILE A 25 37.63 -9.97 -3.22
CA ILE A 25 36.41 -10.67 -3.68
C ILE A 25 35.20 -9.73 -3.86
N ILE A 26 35.41 -8.41 -3.78
CA ILE A 26 34.32 -7.44 -3.89
C ILE A 26 34.00 -7.24 -5.37
N GLU A 27 32.77 -7.54 -5.75
CA GLU A 27 32.29 -7.39 -7.12
C GLU A 27 31.01 -6.56 -7.17
N LEU A 28 30.97 -5.62 -8.11
CA LEU A 28 29.75 -4.93 -8.51
C LEU A 28 29.08 -5.76 -9.61
N GLU A 29 27.81 -6.11 -9.41
CA GLU A 29 27.03 -6.85 -10.39
C GLU A 29 25.98 -5.95 -11.04
N PHE A 30 25.89 -5.98 -12.37
CA PHE A 30 24.76 -5.42 -13.08
C PHE A 30 23.54 -6.34 -12.93
N ARG A 31 22.48 -5.85 -12.28
CA ARG A 31 21.25 -6.63 -12.05
C ARG A 31 20.19 -6.44 -13.13
N ASN A 32 19.79 -5.20 -13.40
CA ASN A 32 18.69 -4.93 -14.33
C ASN A 32 18.66 -3.46 -14.80
N VAL A 33 17.95 -3.19 -15.89
CA VAL A 33 17.53 -1.84 -16.30
C VAL A 33 16.01 -1.73 -16.24
N TYR A 34 15.53 -0.60 -15.75
CA TYR A 34 14.11 -0.31 -15.62
C TYR A 34 13.73 0.89 -16.50
N LYS A 35 12.58 0.81 -17.17
CA LYS A 35 12.05 1.87 -18.04
C LYS A 35 11.67 3.11 -17.24
N ARG A 36 11.06 2.91 -16.07
CA ARG A 36 10.62 3.95 -15.14
C ARG A 36 10.72 3.44 -13.71
N GLY A 37 10.83 4.35 -12.77
CA GLY A 37 10.82 4.02 -11.34
C GLY A 37 10.31 5.18 -10.52
N ILE A 38 9.71 4.87 -9.38
CA ILE A 38 9.33 5.85 -8.36
C ILE A 38 9.99 5.46 -7.05
N PHE A 39 10.60 6.45 -6.38
CA PHE A 39 11.27 6.28 -5.11
C PHE A 39 10.60 7.21 -4.09
N VAL A 40 10.22 6.66 -2.94
CA VAL A 40 9.49 7.41 -1.91
C VAL A 40 10.33 7.45 -0.64
N SER A 41 10.72 8.65 -0.21
CA SER A 41 11.47 8.83 1.03
C SER A 41 10.57 8.65 2.27
N ARG A 42 11.17 8.31 3.41
CA ARG A 42 10.51 8.49 4.71
C ARG A 42 10.70 9.96 5.10
N GLU A 43 9.61 10.67 5.40
CA GLU A 43 9.58 12.11 5.72
C GLU A 43 10.47 12.56 6.91
N LYS A 44 11.16 11.65 7.62
CA LYS A 44 11.82 11.94 8.90
C LYS A 44 13.25 11.38 9.06
N SER A 45 13.99 11.07 8.00
CA SER A 45 15.38 10.62 8.16
C SER A 45 16.32 11.24 7.13
N GLU A 46 17.21 12.11 7.59
CA GLU A 46 18.39 12.61 6.86
C GLU A 46 19.36 11.46 6.48
N VAL A 47 19.21 10.30 7.13
CA VAL A 47 20.02 9.11 6.88
C VAL A 47 19.13 8.02 6.26
N GLY A 48 19.13 7.94 4.93
CA GLY A 48 18.73 6.75 4.19
C GLY A 48 17.27 6.69 3.74
N ALA A 49 17.01 7.15 2.51
CA ALA A 49 15.87 6.73 1.71
C ALA A 49 16.01 5.24 1.33
N LYS A 50 15.82 4.33 2.29
CA LYS A 50 15.82 2.88 2.03
C LYS A 50 14.59 2.33 2.74
N LYS A 51 13.48 2.06 2.05
CA LYS A 51 13.23 0.77 1.36
C LYS A 51 11.97 0.83 0.47
N ARG A 52 11.54 2.01 0.00
CA ARG A 52 10.30 2.15 -0.77
C ARG A 52 10.54 2.60 -2.20
N TYR A 53 10.35 1.68 -3.13
CA TYR A 53 10.43 1.96 -4.55
C TYR A 53 9.53 1.02 -5.34
N ALA A 54 9.12 1.47 -6.52
CA ALA A 54 8.49 0.62 -7.52
C ALA A 54 9.13 0.88 -8.88
N LEU A 55 9.49 -0.19 -9.59
CA LEU A 55 10.29 -0.13 -10.82
C LEU A 55 9.58 -0.91 -11.93
N LEU A 56 9.48 -0.32 -13.11
CA LEU A 56 8.90 -0.94 -14.30
C LEU A 56 10.02 -1.52 -15.17
N ASP A 57 10.05 -2.84 -15.32
CA ASP A 57 11.04 -3.53 -16.14
C ASP A 57 10.71 -3.47 -17.65
N GLU A 58 11.58 -4.08 -18.47
CA GLU A 58 11.38 -4.11 -19.92
C GLU A 58 10.20 -4.98 -20.38
N ASN A 59 9.80 -5.95 -19.57
CA ASN A 59 8.68 -6.86 -19.80
C ASN A 59 7.34 -6.27 -19.29
N ASN A 60 7.35 -5.01 -18.86
CA ASN A 60 6.20 -4.31 -18.26
C ASN A 60 5.72 -4.90 -16.92
N ASN A 61 6.59 -5.58 -16.17
CA ASN A 61 6.35 -5.96 -14.79
C ASN A 61 6.74 -4.84 -13.84
N ILE A 62 5.98 -4.70 -12.75
CA ILE A 62 6.28 -3.73 -11.70
C ILE A 62 6.85 -4.47 -10.49
N GLU A 63 8.13 -4.26 -10.22
CA GLU A 63 8.74 -4.66 -8.95
C GLU A 63 8.34 -3.64 -7.88
N VAL A 64 7.83 -4.11 -6.73
CA VAL A 64 7.36 -3.26 -5.64
C VAL A 64 8.07 -3.62 -4.35
N ARG A 65 8.72 -2.64 -3.71
CA ARG A 65 9.40 -2.81 -2.41
C ARG A 65 8.91 -1.79 -1.38
N GLY A 66 8.66 -2.28 -0.17
CA GLY A 66 8.34 -1.46 1.02
C GLY A 66 7.00 -0.71 1.00
N PHE A 67 6.24 -0.86 -0.07
CA PHE A 67 4.87 -0.36 -0.23
C PHE A 67 3.84 -1.31 0.41
N GLU A 68 2.67 -0.78 0.70
CA GLU A 68 1.53 -1.46 1.32
C GLU A 68 1.06 -2.69 0.51
N ALA A 69 1.19 -2.65 -0.81
CA ALA A 69 0.82 -3.71 -1.75
C ALA A 69 1.46 -5.07 -1.46
N VAL A 70 2.61 -5.09 -0.79
CA VAL A 70 3.35 -6.32 -0.42
C VAL A 70 3.29 -6.63 1.07
N ARG A 71 2.58 -5.81 1.87
CA ARG A 71 2.41 -6.04 3.30
C ARG A 71 1.24 -6.98 3.59
N ARG A 72 1.30 -7.75 4.69
CA ARG A 72 0.23 -8.70 5.05
C ARG A 72 -0.93 -8.03 5.79
N ASP A 73 -0.61 -7.05 6.62
CA ASP A 73 -1.49 -6.27 7.52
C ASP A 73 -2.35 -5.20 6.82
N TRP A 74 -2.42 -5.21 5.48
CA TRP A 74 -3.31 -4.35 4.70
C TRP A 74 -4.42 -5.19 4.09
N CYS A 75 -5.60 -4.59 3.90
CA CYS A 75 -6.68 -5.29 3.22
C CYS A 75 -6.36 -5.52 1.75
N LYS A 76 -6.98 -6.54 1.16
CA LYS A 76 -6.74 -6.90 -0.24
C LYS A 76 -7.05 -5.72 -1.19
N LEU A 77 -8.16 -5.02 -0.97
CA LEU A 77 -8.56 -3.86 -1.77
C LEU A 77 -7.48 -2.77 -1.78
N ALA A 78 -6.88 -2.44 -0.62
CA ALA A 78 -5.83 -1.42 -0.57
C ALA A 78 -4.58 -1.82 -1.37
N LYS A 79 -4.22 -3.12 -1.33
CA LYS A 79 -3.09 -3.65 -2.12
C LYS A 79 -3.38 -3.58 -3.61
N GLU A 80 -4.60 -3.88 -4.02
CA GLU A 80 -5.05 -3.78 -5.41
C GLU A 80 -5.07 -2.32 -5.88
N VAL A 81 -5.60 -1.42 -5.05
CA VAL A 81 -5.62 0.01 -5.34
C VAL A 81 -4.22 0.53 -5.57
N GLN A 82 -3.28 0.22 -4.68
CA GLN A 82 -1.91 0.70 -4.83
C GLN A 82 -1.21 0.12 -6.06
N ARG A 83 -1.44 -1.16 -6.39
CA ARG A 83 -0.94 -1.75 -7.64
C ARG A 83 -1.50 -1.04 -8.87
N LYS A 84 -2.81 -0.75 -8.89
CA LYS A 84 -3.44 -0.04 -10.01
C LYS A 84 -2.94 1.39 -10.14
N VAL A 85 -2.76 2.10 -9.03
CA VAL A 85 -2.14 3.44 -9.02
C VAL A 85 -0.72 3.37 -9.60
N LEU A 86 0.09 2.39 -9.19
CA LEU A 86 1.42 2.16 -9.77
C LEU A 86 1.38 1.83 -11.26
N GLU A 87 0.40 1.05 -11.73
CA GLU A 87 0.22 0.76 -13.16
C GLU A 87 -0.08 2.02 -13.96
N PHE A 88 -1.03 2.83 -13.52
CA PHE A 88 -1.37 4.09 -14.19
C PHE A 88 -0.21 5.08 -14.21
N VAL A 89 0.54 5.17 -13.11
CA VAL A 89 1.71 6.04 -13.03
C VAL A 89 2.87 5.52 -13.86
N LEU A 90 3.30 4.28 -13.65
CA LEU A 90 4.54 3.76 -14.24
C LEU A 90 4.34 3.27 -15.67
N LYS A 91 3.23 2.60 -15.99
CA LYS A 91 2.99 2.11 -17.37
C LYS A 91 2.40 3.21 -18.24
N GLU A 92 1.33 3.85 -17.77
CA GLU A 92 0.55 4.78 -18.58
C GLU A 92 1.01 6.24 -18.48
N ASN A 93 1.89 6.59 -17.53
CA ASN A 93 2.27 7.98 -17.25
C ASN A 93 1.06 8.91 -17.01
N ASN A 94 0.02 8.38 -16.34
CA ASN A 94 -1.25 9.06 -16.17
C ASN A 94 -1.70 9.09 -14.68
N PRO A 95 -1.13 9.99 -13.88
CA PRO A 95 -1.51 10.13 -12.46
C PRO A 95 -2.96 10.60 -12.25
N GLU A 96 -3.52 11.37 -13.19
CA GLU A 96 -4.93 11.81 -13.11
C GLU A 96 -5.90 10.62 -13.22
N LYS A 97 -5.60 9.65 -14.10
CA LYS A 97 -6.35 8.38 -14.19
C LYS A 97 -6.29 7.61 -12.88
N ALA A 98 -5.12 7.61 -12.22
CA ALA A 98 -4.99 7.00 -10.90
C ALA A 98 -5.87 7.67 -9.84
N ILE A 99 -5.92 9.01 -9.81
CA ILE A 99 -6.77 9.76 -8.89
C ILE A 99 -8.25 9.45 -9.12
N ASN A 100 -8.70 9.45 -10.38
CA ASN A 100 -10.09 9.15 -10.72
C ASN A 100 -10.48 7.72 -10.32
N TYR A 101 -9.59 6.75 -10.54
CA TYR A 101 -9.81 5.38 -10.08
C TYR A 101 -9.92 5.29 -8.55
N VAL A 102 -9.06 6.00 -7.81
CA VAL A 102 -9.14 6.03 -6.33
C VAL A 102 -10.47 6.63 -5.86
N ARG A 103 -10.94 7.71 -6.50
CA ARG A 103 -12.26 8.30 -6.22
C ARG A 103 -13.41 7.33 -6.46
N GLU A 104 -13.35 6.57 -7.55
CA GLU A 104 -14.35 5.54 -7.85
C GLU A 104 -14.38 4.45 -6.77
N VAL A 105 -13.21 3.99 -6.33
CA VAL A 105 -13.11 3.01 -5.23
C VAL A 105 -13.68 3.57 -3.93
N ILE A 106 -13.38 4.84 -3.59
CA ILE A 106 -13.96 5.53 -2.43
C ILE A 106 -15.49 5.58 -2.54
N LYS A 107 -16.03 5.92 -3.71
CA LYS A 107 -17.48 5.91 -3.96
C LYS A 107 -18.08 4.51 -3.73
N ASN A 108 -17.47 3.46 -4.28
CA ASN A 108 -17.94 2.09 -4.12
C ASN A 108 -17.90 1.62 -2.65
N LEU A 109 -16.93 2.08 -1.86
CA LEU A 109 -16.87 1.80 -0.42
C LEU A 109 -18.05 2.43 0.33
N LYS A 110 -18.35 3.71 0.05
CA LYS A 110 -19.47 4.44 0.66
C LYS A 110 -20.82 3.84 0.28
N GLU A 111 -20.96 3.39 -0.96
CA GLU A 111 -22.16 2.73 -1.49
C GLU A 111 -22.29 1.25 -1.10
N LYS A 112 -21.39 0.71 -0.26
CA LYS A 112 -21.39 -0.70 0.16
C LYS A 112 -21.34 -1.72 -0.98
N LYS A 113 -20.70 -1.35 -2.10
CA LYS A 113 -20.52 -2.21 -3.29
C LYS A 113 -19.26 -3.08 -3.25
N VAL A 114 -18.37 -2.83 -2.29
CA VAL A 114 -17.16 -3.63 -2.11
C VAL A 114 -17.47 -4.86 -1.28
N LYS A 115 -17.02 -6.03 -1.74
CA LYS A 115 -17.19 -7.29 -1.02
C LYS A 115 -16.35 -7.32 0.26
N LEU A 116 -16.93 -7.81 1.35
CA LEU A 116 -16.29 -7.90 2.67
C LEU A 116 -14.96 -8.64 2.63
N ARG A 117 -14.90 -9.72 1.83
CA ARG A 117 -13.67 -10.53 1.64
C ARG A 117 -12.47 -9.71 1.16
N ASP A 118 -12.69 -8.63 0.41
CA ASP A 118 -11.62 -7.79 -0.11
C ASP A 118 -11.17 -6.74 0.92
N LEU A 119 -11.91 -6.62 2.04
CA LEU A 119 -11.62 -5.72 3.16
C LEU A 119 -10.97 -6.44 4.36
N VAL A 120 -10.88 -7.76 4.34
CA VAL A 120 -10.28 -8.55 5.42
C VAL A 120 -8.81 -8.20 5.61
N ILE A 121 -8.43 -8.02 6.87
CA ILE A 121 -7.06 -7.83 7.32
C ILE A 121 -6.62 -9.11 8.05
N HIS A 122 -5.39 -9.54 7.78
CA HIS A 122 -4.81 -10.73 8.38
C HIS A 122 -3.58 -10.34 9.21
N GLU A 123 -3.59 -10.70 10.48
CA GLU A 123 -2.45 -10.50 11.38
C GLU A 123 -2.20 -11.76 12.21
N GLN A 124 -0.94 -12.00 12.58
CA GLN A 124 -0.56 -13.14 13.41
C GLN A 124 -0.59 -12.76 14.89
N ILE A 125 -1.14 -13.65 15.72
CA ILE A 125 -1.02 -13.58 17.16
C ILE A 125 0.37 -14.09 17.53
N THR A 126 1.24 -13.20 18.02
CA THR A 126 2.66 -13.47 18.25
C THR A 126 3.00 -13.82 19.70
N LYS A 127 2.02 -13.74 20.59
CA LYS A 127 2.15 -14.11 22.01
C LYS A 127 0.78 -14.53 22.55
N PRO A 128 0.71 -15.17 23.73
CA PRO A 128 -0.57 -15.48 24.36
C PRO A 128 -1.39 -14.20 24.60
N LEU A 129 -2.72 -14.27 24.39
CA LEU A 129 -3.60 -13.08 24.41
C LEU A 129 -3.51 -12.28 25.72
N ASN A 130 -3.27 -12.94 26.85
CA ASN A 130 -3.10 -12.31 28.17
C ASN A 130 -1.74 -11.60 28.37
N LYS A 131 -0.77 -11.77 27.46
CA LYS A 131 0.54 -11.10 27.49
C LYS A 131 0.61 -9.86 26.60
N TYR A 132 -0.49 -9.46 25.98
CA TYR A 132 -0.57 -8.20 25.25
C TYR A 132 -0.83 -7.03 26.21
N GLU A 133 0.12 -6.09 26.26
CA GLU A 133 -0.03 -4.84 27.00
C GLU A 133 -0.97 -3.87 26.26
N GLN A 134 -0.85 -3.82 24.93
CA GLN A 134 -1.69 -2.99 24.08
C GLN A 134 -2.72 -3.83 23.33
N MET A 135 -3.99 -3.43 23.47
CA MET A 135 -5.12 -4.06 22.79
C MET A 135 -5.28 -3.48 21.37
N SER A 136 -4.46 -3.95 20.44
CA SER A 136 -4.56 -3.60 19.02
C SER A 136 -5.80 -4.25 18.36
N PRO A 137 -6.19 -3.84 17.14
CA PRO A 137 -7.34 -4.40 16.44
C PRO A 137 -7.31 -5.92 16.29
N HIS A 138 -6.17 -6.48 15.89
CA HIS A 138 -6.03 -7.93 15.74
C HIS A 138 -6.17 -8.67 17.08
N VAL A 139 -5.68 -8.10 18.19
CA VAL A 139 -5.80 -8.70 19.54
C VAL A 139 -7.25 -8.68 20.00
N LYS A 140 -7.94 -7.54 19.86
CA LYS A 140 -9.37 -7.42 20.22
C LYS A 140 -10.23 -8.36 19.39
N ALA A 141 -9.98 -8.45 18.08
CA ALA A 141 -10.66 -9.42 17.23
C ALA A 141 -10.39 -10.85 17.69
N ALA A 142 -9.13 -11.20 17.99
CA ALA A 142 -8.77 -12.53 18.49
C ALA A 142 -9.44 -12.89 19.82
N ILE A 143 -9.57 -11.93 20.76
CA ILE A 143 -10.30 -12.12 22.01
C ILE A 143 -11.77 -12.41 21.72
N LYS A 144 -12.43 -11.60 20.88
CA LYS A 144 -13.83 -11.81 20.49
C LYS A 144 -14.05 -13.15 19.76
N ALA A 145 -13.10 -13.56 18.92
CA ALA A 145 -13.13 -14.86 18.26
C ALA A 145 -13.09 -16.00 19.29
N LYS A 146 -12.20 -15.89 20.28
CA LYS A 146 -12.07 -16.86 21.36
C LYS A 146 -13.33 -16.93 22.25
N GLU A 147 -13.92 -15.79 22.59
CA GLU A 147 -15.19 -15.70 23.33
C GLU A 147 -16.34 -16.37 22.57
N LYS A 148 -16.30 -16.34 21.24
CA LYS A 148 -17.25 -17.03 20.35
C LYS A 148 -16.88 -18.50 20.08
N GLY A 149 -15.94 -19.06 20.82
CA GLY A 149 -15.57 -20.48 20.77
C GLY A 149 -14.52 -20.87 19.73
N MET A 150 -13.90 -19.90 19.04
CA MET A 150 -12.81 -20.21 18.10
C MET A 150 -11.51 -20.54 18.86
N LEU A 151 -10.78 -21.53 18.36
CA LEU A 151 -9.47 -21.90 18.90
C LEU A 151 -8.40 -20.90 18.43
N ILE A 152 -8.09 -19.91 19.28
CA ILE A 152 -7.05 -18.92 19.05
C ILE A 152 -5.89 -19.12 20.03
N SER A 153 -4.68 -19.23 19.50
CA SER A 153 -3.44 -19.42 20.24
C SER A 153 -2.30 -18.59 19.66
N GLU A 154 -1.16 -18.57 20.33
CA GLU A 154 0.06 -18.03 19.74
C GLU A 154 0.40 -18.76 18.44
N GLY A 155 0.76 -18.00 17.41
CA GLY A 155 0.98 -18.48 16.05
C GLY A 155 -0.27 -18.41 15.15
N SER A 156 -1.48 -18.34 15.70
CA SER A 156 -2.72 -18.25 14.92
C SER A 156 -2.77 -16.98 14.06
N ILE A 157 -3.33 -17.09 12.85
CA ILE A 157 -3.65 -15.93 12.01
C ILE A 157 -5.10 -15.54 12.27
N ILE A 158 -5.32 -14.31 12.76
CA ILE A 158 -6.66 -13.75 12.91
C ILE A 158 -7.04 -12.98 11.65
N SER A 159 -8.21 -13.31 11.11
CA SER A 159 -8.83 -12.62 9.98
C SER A 159 -9.95 -11.74 10.52
N PHE A 160 -9.82 -10.43 10.34
CA PHE A 160 -10.75 -9.48 10.92
C PHE A 160 -11.07 -8.32 9.98
N VAL A 161 -12.15 -7.63 10.30
CA VAL A 161 -12.58 -6.41 9.61
C VAL A 161 -12.92 -5.35 10.66
N ILE A 162 -12.79 -4.08 10.30
CA ILE A 162 -13.28 -2.98 11.13
C ILE A 162 -14.74 -2.69 10.76
N THR A 163 -15.65 -2.79 11.73
CA THR A 163 -17.09 -2.53 11.56
C THR A 163 -17.46 -1.15 12.05
N LYS A 164 -18.65 -0.66 11.67
CA LYS A 164 -19.20 0.56 12.29
C LYS A 164 -19.50 0.30 13.77
N GLY A 165 -19.36 1.33 14.60
CA GLY A 165 -19.61 1.24 16.04
C GLY A 165 -19.00 2.40 16.82
N SER A 166 -19.15 2.36 18.13
CA SER A 166 -18.52 3.30 19.07
C SER A 166 -17.15 2.79 19.54
N GLY A 167 -16.38 3.68 20.19
CA GLY A 167 -15.08 3.34 20.75
C GLY A 167 -13.92 3.42 19.75
N SER A 168 -12.79 2.83 20.13
CA SER A 168 -11.56 2.86 19.32
C SER A 168 -11.66 1.96 18.08
N ILE A 169 -10.74 2.11 17.12
CA ILE A 169 -10.61 1.17 15.98
C ILE A 169 -10.46 -0.27 16.49
N SER A 170 -9.74 -0.47 17.59
CA SER A 170 -9.58 -1.79 18.18
C SER A 170 -10.88 -2.37 18.72
N ASP A 171 -11.71 -1.55 19.38
CA ASP A 171 -13.01 -2.01 19.90
C ASP A 171 -13.98 -2.36 18.76
N ARG A 172 -13.82 -1.74 17.60
CA ARG A 172 -14.59 -1.98 16.38
C ARG A 172 -14.03 -3.08 15.48
N ALA A 173 -12.93 -3.71 15.87
CA ALA A 173 -12.38 -4.87 15.16
C ALA A 173 -13.22 -6.11 15.47
N MET A 174 -13.67 -6.81 14.43
CA MET A 174 -14.51 -8.01 14.52
C MET A 174 -13.90 -9.15 13.69
N PRO A 175 -13.90 -10.40 14.19
CA PRO A 175 -13.50 -11.54 13.38
C PRO A 175 -14.44 -11.66 12.17
N VAL A 176 -13.88 -11.87 10.98
CA VAL A 176 -14.64 -11.80 9.73
C VAL A 176 -15.80 -12.79 9.68
N ASP A 177 -15.65 -13.98 10.30
CA ASP A 177 -16.67 -15.03 10.33
C ASP A 177 -17.98 -14.61 11.02
N PHE A 178 -17.96 -13.50 11.77
CA PHE A 178 -19.12 -12.98 12.48
C PHE A 178 -19.57 -11.59 12.00
N VAL A 179 -19.24 -11.21 10.78
CA VAL A 179 -19.63 -9.92 10.20
C VAL A 179 -20.41 -10.16 8.92
N LEU A 180 -21.55 -9.48 8.77
CA LEU A 180 -22.36 -9.57 7.57
C LEU A 180 -21.80 -8.65 6.46
N GLU A 181 -22.13 -8.99 5.22
CA GLU A 181 -21.76 -8.19 4.06
C GLU A 181 -22.29 -6.74 4.21
N GLY A 182 -21.44 -5.75 3.93
CA GLY A 182 -21.78 -4.33 4.07
C GLY A 182 -21.67 -3.72 5.49
N GLU A 183 -21.46 -4.51 6.56
CA GLU A 183 -21.36 -4.00 7.95
C GLU A 183 -19.99 -3.37 8.30
N TYR A 184 -19.09 -3.30 7.34
CA TYR A 184 -17.78 -2.69 7.51
C TYR A 184 -17.86 -1.16 7.69
N ASP A 185 -16.88 -0.56 8.37
CA ASP A 185 -16.73 0.89 8.45
C ASP A 185 -16.02 1.46 7.23
N ASP A 186 -16.78 2.02 6.30
CA ASP A 186 -16.27 2.64 5.07
C ASP A 186 -15.30 3.78 5.36
N GLU A 187 -15.55 4.62 6.35
CA GLU A 187 -14.67 5.74 6.69
C GLU A 187 -13.32 5.25 7.23
N TYR A 188 -13.30 4.14 7.99
CA TYR A 188 -12.04 3.51 8.36
C TYR A 188 -11.24 3.08 7.12
N TYR A 189 -11.85 2.32 6.21
CA TYR A 189 -11.13 1.81 5.03
C TYR A 189 -10.70 2.95 4.09
N ILE A 190 -11.52 3.97 3.90
CA ILE A 190 -11.16 5.14 3.08
C ILE A 190 -9.92 5.83 3.66
N ASN A 191 -9.96 6.20 4.94
CA ASN A 191 -8.95 7.07 5.56
C ASN A 191 -7.68 6.31 6.01
N HIS A 192 -7.79 5.02 6.33
CA HIS A 192 -6.69 4.23 6.90
C HIS A 192 -6.14 3.16 5.95
N GLN A 193 -6.86 2.83 4.86
CA GLN A 193 -6.44 1.79 3.91
C GLN A 193 -6.32 2.34 2.48
N ILE A 194 -7.34 2.99 1.92
CA ILE A 194 -7.33 3.38 0.51
C ILE A 194 -6.50 4.64 0.26
N ILE A 195 -6.81 5.74 0.95
CA ILE A 195 -6.12 7.02 0.78
C ILE A 195 -4.62 6.89 1.09
N PRO A 196 -4.18 6.30 2.22
CA PRO A 196 -2.76 6.19 2.51
C PRO A 196 -1.99 5.37 1.48
N ALA A 197 -2.58 4.28 0.98
CA ALA A 197 -1.96 3.42 -0.02
C ALA A 197 -1.80 4.13 -1.37
N ALA A 198 -2.81 4.89 -1.81
CA ALA A 198 -2.74 5.69 -3.03
C ALA A 198 -1.75 6.87 -2.89
N LEU A 199 -1.86 7.65 -1.80
CA LEU A 199 -1.03 8.84 -1.57
C LEU A 199 0.44 8.51 -1.43
N ARG A 200 0.80 7.31 -0.98
CA ARG A 200 2.20 6.89 -0.92
C ARG A 200 2.91 7.03 -2.27
N VAL A 201 2.21 6.74 -3.36
CA VAL A 201 2.71 6.85 -4.73
C VAL A 201 2.51 8.27 -5.24
N LEU A 202 1.29 8.79 -5.14
CA LEU A 202 0.90 10.07 -5.73
C LEU A 202 1.65 11.27 -5.12
N LYS A 203 2.02 11.22 -3.84
CA LYS A 203 2.78 12.27 -3.18
C LYS A 203 4.17 12.47 -3.75
N ALA A 204 4.82 11.40 -4.24
CA ALA A 204 6.11 11.51 -4.92
C ALA A 204 6.01 12.23 -6.29
N LEU A 205 4.79 12.42 -6.80
CA LEU A 205 4.51 13.22 -7.99
C LEU A 205 3.92 14.60 -7.66
N GLY A 206 3.89 14.99 -6.38
CA GLY A 206 3.40 16.31 -5.94
C GLY A 206 1.90 16.37 -5.64
N TYR A 207 1.16 15.26 -5.75
CA TYR A 207 -0.27 15.25 -5.42
C TYR A 207 -0.51 15.08 -3.91
N THR A 208 -1.61 15.66 -3.46
CA THR A 208 -2.02 15.72 -2.06
C THR A 208 -3.32 14.94 -1.83
N GLU A 209 -3.65 14.73 -0.57
CA GLU A 209 -4.94 14.14 -0.18
C GLU A 209 -6.14 14.93 -0.71
N LYS A 210 -6.01 16.27 -0.74
CA LYS A 210 -7.05 17.14 -1.29
C LYS A 210 -7.30 16.87 -2.76
N ASP A 211 -6.27 16.55 -3.53
CA ASP A 211 -6.43 16.21 -4.94
C ASP A 211 -7.21 14.91 -5.13
N ILE A 212 -7.18 14.00 -4.16
CA ILE A 212 -8.02 12.79 -4.18
C ILE A 212 -9.45 13.14 -3.77
N LEU A 213 -9.62 13.84 -2.65
CA LEU A 213 -10.92 14.09 -2.03
C LEU A 213 -11.77 15.14 -2.75
N ILE A 214 -11.14 16.17 -3.31
CA ILE A 214 -11.79 17.30 -3.96
C ILE A 214 -11.63 17.10 -5.47
N GLY A 215 -12.75 16.96 -6.19
CA GLY A 215 -12.75 16.98 -7.66
C GLY A 215 -12.22 18.31 -8.18
N LYS A 216 -11.54 18.32 -9.34
CA LYS A 216 -11.05 19.57 -10.00
C LYS A 216 -12.15 20.66 -10.11
N ASP A 217 -13.41 20.24 -10.21
CA ASP A 217 -14.59 21.11 -10.27
C ASP A 217 -14.77 21.99 -9.01
N GLU A 218 -14.45 21.48 -7.81
CA GLU A 218 -14.59 22.25 -6.57
C GLU A 218 -13.37 23.16 -6.30
N SER A 219 -12.18 22.76 -6.76
CA SER A 219 -11.00 23.62 -6.68
C SER A 219 -11.12 24.86 -7.57
N LEU A 220 -11.67 24.71 -8.78
CA LEU A 220 -11.94 25.84 -9.69
C LEU A 220 -13.07 26.74 -9.19
N LYS A 221 -14.14 26.17 -8.62
CA LYS A 221 -15.24 26.94 -8.00
C LYS A 221 -14.80 27.77 -6.79
N ARG A 222 -13.76 27.36 -6.05
CA ARG A 222 -13.14 28.20 -4.99
C ARG A 222 -12.22 29.28 -5.54
N PHE A 223 -11.59 29.06 -6.69
CA PHE A 223 -10.72 30.06 -7.33
C PHE A 223 -11.51 31.18 -8.02
N LEU A 224 -12.70 30.88 -8.55
CA LEU A 224 -13.56 31.82 -9.29
C LEU A 224 -14.55 32.61 -8.42
N LYS A 225 -14.41 32.58 -7.08
CA LYS A 225 -15.28 33.31 -6.12
C LYS A 225 -14.68 34.63 -5.61
N TRP A 226 -13.93 35.34 -6.44
CA TRP A 226 -13.52 36.73 -6.18
C TRP A 226 -14.32 37.67 -7.06
#